data_AF-A0A2A4UZY0-F1
#
_entry.id   AF-A0A2A4UZY0-F1
#
_cell.length_a   1.000
_cell.length_b   1.000
_cell.length_c   1.000
_cell.angle_alpha   90.00
_cell.angle_beta   90.00
_cell.angle_gamma   90.00
#
_symmetry.space_group_name_H-M   'P 1'
#
loop_
_entity.id
_entity.type
_entity.pdbx_description
1 polymer ?
#
loop_
_entity_poly.entity_id
_entity_poly.type
_entity_poly.pdbx_seq_one_letter_code
_entity_poly.pdbx_strand_id
1 'polypeptide(L)'
;MQADGSYKPAQSKTDWGRLEAMTDEEIANNISSDSDATPLLTKEWFERAELYNQPQKAMVSLRLDKRVVEWFKYQGKGYQSRMNNVLKAYVDTHPR
;
A
#
# COMPACT_ATOMS: atom_id res chain seq x y z
N MET A 1 5.52 17.86 -13.56
CA MET A 1 4.94 17.73 -14.91
C MET A 1 5.02 19.08 -15.58
N GLN A 2 5.53 19.13 -16.80
CA GLN A 2 5.58 20.36 -17.59
C GLN A 2 4.20 20.66 -18.19
N ALA A 3 3.99 21.89 -18.68
CA ALA A 3 2.71 22.34 -19.23
C ALA A 3 2.23 21.52 -20.47
N ASP A 4 3.16 20.82 -21.13
CA ASP A 4 2.92 19.94 -22.27
C ASP A 4 2.63 18.48 -21.88
N GLY A 5 2.50 18.18 -20.59
CA GLY A 5 2.29 16.82 -20.09
C GLY A 5 3.56 15.95 -20.07
N SER A 6 4.72 16.48 -20.49
CA SER A 6 5.97 15.74 -20.43
C SER A 6 6.50 15.62 -19.00
N TYR A 7 7.12 14.47 -18.72
CA TYR A 7 7.84 14.22 -17.49
C TYR A 7 9.32 14.57 -17.67
N LYS A 8 9.80 15.54 -16.88
CA LYS A 8 11.23 15.79 -16.71
C LYS A 8 11.69 15.05 -15.45
N PRO A 9 12.54 14.02 -15.55
CA PRO A 9 13.05 13.33 -14.37
C PRO A 9 13.79 14.31 -13.48
N ALA A 10 13.53 14.23 -12.17
CA ALA A 10 14.32 14.97 -11.19
C ALA A 10 15.78 14.55 -11.31
N GLN A 11 16.69 15.52 -11.28
CA GLN A 11 18.11 15.20 -11.21
C GLN A 11 18.39 14.45 -9.91
N SER A 12 19.13 13.36 -10.01
CA SER A 12 19.57 12.61 -8.83
C SER A 12 20.39 13.53 -7.93
N LYS A 13 20.01 13.58 -6.65
CA LYS A 13 20.78 14.28 -5.60
C LYS A 13 21.67 13.32 -4.81
N THR A 14 21.72 12.06 -5.24
CA THR A 14 22.45 11.00 -4.55
C THR A 14 23.92 11.07 -4.95
N ASP A 15 24.79 11.09 -3.94
CA ASP A 15 26.23 10.91 -4.15
C ASP A 15 26.53 9.42 -4.31
N TRP A 16 26.56 8.97 -5.56
CA TRP A 16 26.79 7.57 -5.91
C TRP A 16 28.21 7.11 -5.62
N GLY A 17 29.21 8.00 -5.77
CA GLY A 17 30.61 7.66 -5.49
C GLY A 17 30.83 7.36 -4.02
N ARG A 18 30.19 8.13 -3.12
CA ARG A 18 30.18 7.83 -1.70
C ARG A 18 29.50 6.48 -1.39
N LEU A 19 28.38 6.19 -2.03
CA LEU A 19 27.61 4.97 -1.80
C LEU A 19 28.38 3.72 -2.23
N GLU A 20 29.05 3.75 -3.38
CA GLU A 20 29.86 2.63 -3.89
C GLU A 20 31.10 2.37 -3.04
N ALA A 21 31.66 3.40 -2.40
CA ALA A 21 32.84 3.29 -1.54
C ALA A 21 32.51 2.92 -0.08
N MET A 22 31.23 2.88 0.29
CA MET A 22 30.80 2.62 1.66
C MET A 22 31.11 1.17 2.06
N THR A 23 31.72 0.98 3.22
CA THR A 23 32.10 -0.36 3.69
C THR A 23 30.94 -1.08 4.37
N ASP A 24 31.01 -2.41 4.45
CA ASP A 24 30.01 -3.22 5.17
C ASP A 24 29.91 -2.82 6.66
N GLU A 25 31.01 -2.42 7.28
CA GLU A 25 31.03 -1.93 8.67
C GLU A 25 30.29 -0.60 8.82
N GLU A 26 30.46 0.33 7.87
CA GLU A 26 29.70 1.59 7.83
C GLU A 26 28.22 1.34 7.60
N ILE A 27 27.86 0.39 6.73
CA ILE A 27 26.46 -0.02 6.50
C ILE A 27 25.85 -0.58 7.79
N ALA A 28 26.56 -1.48 8.49
CA ALA A 28 26.09 -2.05 9.75
C ALA A 28 25.89 -0.98 10.83
N ASN A 29 26.82 -0.01 10.93
CA ASN A 29 26.70 1.11 11.85
C ASN A 29 25.48 1.97 11.52
N ASN A 30 25.28 2.32 10.26
CA ASN A 30 24.12 3.12 9.81
C ASN A 30 22.81 2.43 10.19
N ILE A 31 22.68 1.13 9.90
CA ILE A 31 21.51 0.32 10.28
C ILE A 31 21.29 0.36 11.79
N SER A 32 22.35 0.15 12.59
CA SER A 32 22.23 0.12 14.06
C SER A 32 21.82 1.46 14.67
N SER A 33 22.17 2.56 14.00
CA SER A 33 21.85 3.93 14.45
C SER A 33 20.49 4.44 13.97
N ASP A 34 19.88 3.76 13.00
CA ASP A 34 18.61 4.16 12.38
C ASP A 34 17.44 3.38 13.00
N SER A 35 16.59 4.08 13.76
CA SER A 35 15.39 3.48 14.35
C SER A 35 14.38 2.98 13.31
N ASP A 36 14.34 3.59 12.13
CA ASP A 36 13.43 3.22 11.05
C ASP A 36 13.91 1.96 10.30
N ALA A 37 15.17 1.56 10.48
CA ALA A 37 15.72 0.33 9.91
C ALA A 37 15.28 -0.96 10.66
N THR A 38 14.42 -0.83 11.67
CA THR A 38 13.94 -1.95 12.50
C THR A 38 12.57 -2.45 12.02
N PRO A 39 12.35 -3.77 11.84
CA PRO A 39 13.27 -4.90 12.04
C PRO A 39 14.18 -5.17 10.83
N LEU A 40 15.34 -5.77 11.10
CA LEU A 40 16.18 -6.36 10.07
C LEU A 40 15.42 -7.44 9.31
N LEU A 41 15.43 -7.34 7.98
CA LEU A 41 14.80 -8.31 7.07
C LEU A 41 15.70 -9.55 6.91
N THR A 42 15.95 -10.27 8.01
CA THR A 42 16.77 -11.50 8.01
C THR A 42 16.01 -12.67 7.39
N LYS A 43 16.71 -13.79 7.17
CA LYS A 43 16.08 -15.02 6.68
C LYS A 43 14.98 -15.49 7.63
N GLU A 44 15.21 -15.45 8.94
CA GLU A 44 14.24 -15.83 9.98
C GLU A 44 13.05 -14.86 10.04
N TRP A 45 13.24 -13.59 9.62
CA TRP A 45 12.14 -12.67 9.42
C TRP A 45 11.27 -13.11 8.23
N PHE A 46 11.89 -13.41 7.08
CA PHE A 46 11.17 -13.87 5.88
C PHE A 46 10.47 -15.23 6.10
N GLU A 47 11.07 -16.14 6.86
CA GLU A 47 10.45 -17.43 7.23
C GLU A 47 9.15 -17.27 8.04
N ARG A 48 9.03 -16.17 8.80
CA ARG A 48 7.83 -15.83 9.60
C ARG A 48 6.92 -14.81 8.91
N ALA A 49 7.35 -14.23 7.80
CA ALA A 49 6.59 -13.21 7.10
C ALA A 49 5.38 -13.85 6.42
N GLU A 50 4.19 -13.34 6.70
CA GLU A 50 3.00 -13.72 5.97
C GLU A 50 2.88 -12.88 4.70
N LEU A 51 2.69 -13.54 3.56
CA LEU A 51 2.39 -12.85 2.32
C LEU A 51 0.99 -12.23 2.44
N TYR A 52 0.93 -10.90 2.57
CA TYR A 52 -0.34 -10.20 2.56
C TYR A 52 -0.92 -10.17 1.14
N ASN A 53 -1.70 -11.19 0.83
CA ASN A 53 -2.51 -11.19 -0.37
C ASN A 53 -3.69 -10.24 -0.16
N GLN A 54 -3.67 -9.11 -0.87
CA GLN A 54 -4.85 -8.26 -0.94
C GLN A 54 -6.02 -9.11 -1.45
N PRO A 55 -7.15 -9.18 -0.72
CA PRO A 55 -8.28 -9.98 -1.16
C PRO A 55 -8.71 -9.49 -2.54
N GLN A 56 -8.69 -10.39 -3.52
CA GLN A 56 -9.09 -10.05 -4.88
C GLN A 56 -10.56 -9.66 -4.89
N LYS A 57 -10.84 -8.45 -5.39
CA LYS A 57 -12.21 -8.00 -5.57
C LYS A 57 -12.80 -8.74 -6.76
N ALA A 58 -13.85 -9.52 -6.53
CA ALA A 58 -14.61 -10.12 -7.61
C ALA A 58 -15.42 -9.03 -8.33
N MET A 59 -15.29 -8.95 -9.66
CA MET A 59 -16.20 -8.13 -10.47
C MET A 59 -17.51 -8.89 -10.63
N VAL A 60 -18.57 -8.41 -9.96
CA VAL A 60 -19.91 -9.02 -10.03
C VAL A 60 -20.90 -8.03 -10.60
N SER A 61 -21.82 -8.52 -11.43
CA SER A 61 -23.00 -7.77 -11.84
C SER A 61 -24.13 -8.03 -10.84
N LEU A 62 -24.44 -7.04 -10.00
CA LEU A 62 -25.46 -7.13 -8.95
C LEU A 62 -26.50 -6.02 -9.14
N ARG A 63 -27.79 -6.38 -9.04
CA ARG A 63 -28.87 -5.40 -8.98
C ARG A 63 -29.09 -4.99 -7.52
N LEU A 64 -29.03 -3.69 -7.27
CA LEU A 64 -29.29 -3.08 -5.96
C LEU A 64 -30.45 -2.11 -6.08
N ASP A 65 -31.16 -1.90 -4.97
CA ASP A 65 -32.19 -0.88 -4.89
C ASP A 65 -31.61 0.51 -5.23
N LYS A 66 -32.34 1.28 -6.04
CA LYS A 66 -31.91 2.60 -6.52
C LYS A 66 -31.61 3.55 -5.37
N ARG A 67 -32.43 3.55 -4.31
CA ARG A 67 -32.26 4.41 -3.13
C ARG A 67 -30.95 4.11 -2.41
N VAL A 68 -30.56 2.84 -2.32
CA VAL A 68 -29.29 2.43 -1.69
C VAL A 68 -28.11 2.98 -2.48
N VAL A 69 -28.12 2.81 -3.80
CA VAL A 69 -27.04 3.30 -4.68
C VAL A 69 -26.93 4.82 -4.61
N GLU A 70 -28.06 5.53 -4.65
CA GLU A 70 -28.10 6.99 -4.57
C GLU A 70 -27.59 7.52 -3.23
N TRP A 71 -27.97 6.88 -2.12
CA TRP A 71 -27.51 7.26 -0.79
C TRP A 71 -25.98 7.18 -0.68
N PHE A 72 -25.36 6.11 -1.16
CA PHE A 72 -23.90 5.98 -1.16
C PHE A 72 -23.24 6.98 -2.11
N LYS A 73 -23.79 7.19 -3.31
CA LYS A 73 -23.27 8.17 -4.28
C LYS A 73 -23.27 9.59 -3.73
N TYR A 74 -24.27 9.98 -2.95
CA TYR A 74 -24.36 11.28 -2.30
C TYR A 74 -23.17 11.56 -1.35
N GLN A 75 -22.56 10.51 -0.77
CA GLN A 75 -21.37 10.64 0.07
C GLN A 75 -20.08 10.99 -0.71
N GLY A 76 -20.15 11.10 -2.05
CA GLY A 76 -19.05 11.52 -2.90
C GLY A 76 -18.07 10.41 -3.30
N LYS A 77 -16.83 10.80 -3.61
CA LYS A 77 -15.77 9.88 -4.08
C LYS A 77 -15.56 8.73 -3.10
N GLY A 78 -15.41 7.52 -3.62
CA GLY A 78 -15.23 6.30 -2.81
C GLY A 78 -16.53 5.62 -2.37
N TYR A 79 -17.69 5.99 -2.95
CA TYR A 79 -18.98 5.39 -2.58
C TYR A 79 -19.01 3.86 -2.70
N GLN A 80 -18.39 3.29 -3.74
CA GLN A 80 -18.30 1.83 -3.93
C GLN A 80 -17.48 1.17 -2.81
N SER A 81 -16.38 1.78 -2.38
CA SER A 81 -15.58 1.26 -1.25
C SER A 81 -16.35 1.31 0.06
N ARG A 82 -17.09 2.40 0.33
CA ARG A 82 -17.97 2.49 1.51
C ARG A 82 -19.06 1.42 1.47
N MET A 83 -19.71 1.25 0.33
CA MET A 83 -20.73 0.21 0.14
C MET A 83 -20.15 -1.19 0.38
N ASN A 84 -18.95 -1.47 -0.14
CA ASN A 84 -18.27 -2.73 0.10
C ASN A 84 -17.94 -2.97 1.59
N ASN A 85 -17.54 -1.93 2.33
CA ASN A 85 -17.25 -2.06 3.76
C ASN A 85 -18.50 -2.42 4.58
N VAL A 86 -19.67 -1.87 4.21
CA VAL A 86 -20.94 -2.25 4.85
C VAL A 86 -21.27 -3.72 4.57
N LEU A 87 -21.12 -4.17 3.32
CA LEU A 87 -21.32 -5.59 2.98
C LEU A 87 -20.35 -6.50 3.74
N LYS A 88 -19.08 -6.09 3.87
CA LYS A 88 -18.08 -6.82 4.64
C LYS A 88 -18.47 -6.95 6.11
N ALA A 89 -18.86 -5.86 6.75
CA ALA A 89 -19.31 -5.88 8.15
C ALA A 89 -20.53 -6.80 8.36
N TYR A 90 -21.45 -6.85 7.39
CA TYR A 90 -22.57 -7.79 7.44
C TYR A 90 -22.10 -9.24 7.38
N VAL A 91 -21.17 -9.57 6.47
CA VAL A 91 -20.60 -10.92 6.36
C VAL A 91 -19.85 -11.33 7.63
N ASP A 92 -19.01 -10.43 8.18
CA ASP A 92 -18.21 -10.71 9.37
C ASP A 92 -19.08 -10.97 10.63
N THR A 93 -20.29 -10.39 10.67
CA THR A 93 -21.26 -10.59 11.77
C THR A 93 -22.20 -11.78 11.56
N HIS A 94 -22.21 -12.39 10.37
CA HIS A 94 -23.03 -13.55 10.04
C HIS A 94 -22.18 -14.71 9.52
N PRO A 95 -21.24 -15.22 10.33
CA PRO A 95 -20.46 -16.40 9.96
C PRO A 95 -21.40 -17.58 9.69
N ARG A 96 -21.05 -18.38 8.69
CA ARG A 96 -21.77 -19.62 8.34
C ARG A 96 -21.53 -20.72 9.37
#